data_AF-A0A7R9TSJ9-F1
#
_entry.id   AF-A0A7R9TSJ9-F1
#
_cell.length_a   1.000
_cell.length_b   1.000
_cell.length_c   1.000
_cell.angle_alpha   90.00
_cell.angle_beta   90.00
_cell.angle_gamma   90.00
#
_symmetry.space_group_name_H-M   'P 1'
#
loop_
_entity.id
_entity.type
_entity.pdbx_description
1 polymer ?
#
loop_
_entity_poly.entity_id
_entity_poly.type
_entity_poly.pdbx_seq_one_letter_code
_entity_poly.pdbx_strand_id
1 'polypeptide(L)'
;APAAAAPAAAAAAARQSYVPTTTCLLFDTSLNLDGILKKIAEFAAELATAAQRVEGLRECAAAAASKTPPSTTAAAALLDASAAWPKEKLFPLLDVARMLVLVPGACDAATSGAFAAAACRALESGGDGAPAPAGDV
;
A
#
# COMPACT_ATOMS: atom_id res chain seq x y z
N ALA A 1 19.41 5.11 62.88
CA ALA A 1 19.54 5.73 61.54
C ALA A 1 19.00 4.73 60.53
N PRO A 2 17.87 5.00 59.83
CA PRO A 2 17.41 4.09 58.81
C PRO A 2 18.24 4.29 57.53
N ALA A 3 18.43 3.16 56.86
CA ALA A 3 19.35 2.92 55.77
C ALA A 3 18.96 3.65 54.47
N ALA A 4 19.98 3.94 53.67
CA ALA A 4 19.90 4.58 52.37
C ALA A 4 19.00 3.81 51.39
N ALA A 5 17.77 4.30 51.23
CA ALA A 5 16.88 3.95 50.11
C ALA A 5 17.16 4.89 48.93
N ALA A 6 18.30 4.73 48.23
CA ALA A 6 18.72 5.73 47.23
C ALA A 6 19.14 5.25 45.83
N PRO A 7 19.43 3.97 45.49
CA PRO A 7 19.76 3.66 44.09
C PRO A 7 18.54 3.20 43.27
N ALA A 8 17.54 2.54 43.87
CA ALA A 8 16.41 1.97 43.13
C ALA A 8 15.33 3.01 42.74
N ALA A 9 15.09 4.01 43.59
CA ALA A 9 14.12 5.07 43.32
C ALA A 9 14.61 6.05 42.23
N ALA A 10 15.92 6.25 42.10
CA ALA A 10 16.52 7.07 41.05
C ALA A 10 16.46 6.39 39.67
N ALA A 11 16.53 5.05 39.61
CA ALA A 11 16.39 4.30 38.36
C ALA A 11 14.96 4.30 37.78
N ALA A 12 13.95 4.44 38.63
CA ALA A 12 12.55 4.56 38.20
C ALA A 12 12.22 5.94 37.59
N ALA A 13 12.96 6.99 37.98
CA ALA A 13 12.75 8.36 37.54
C ALA A 13 13.40 8.72 36.18
N ALA A 14 14.16 7.79 35.58
CA ALA A 14 14.79 7.97 34.27
C ALA A 14 14.22 7.03 33.20
N ARG A 15 12.97 6.56 33.35
CA ARG A 15 12.24 5.96 32.24
C ARG A 15 11.95 7.07 31.23
N GLN A 16 12.87 7.25 30.28
CA GLN A 16 12.68 8.11 29.12
C GLN A 16 11.32 7.76 28.51
N SER A 17 10.39 8.72 28.49
CA SER A 17 8.98 8.55 28.08
C SER A 17 8.77 7.97 26.67
N TYR A 18 9.85 7.77 25.92
CA TYR A 18 9.87 7.31 24.55
C TYR A 18 10.15 5.81 24.42
N VAL A 19 10.55 5.10 25.49
CA VAL A 19 10.92 3.67 25.41
C VAL A 19 10.47 2.82 26.61
N PRO A 20 10.13 1.53 26.37
CA PRO A 20 10.00 0.90 25.06
C PRO A 20 8.62 1.17 24.44
N THR A 21 8.59 1.61 23.18
CA THR A 21 7.35 1.63 22.39
C THR A 21 6.99 0.20 21.98
N THR A 22 5.80 -0.26 22.38
CA THR A 22 5.29 -1.60 22.07
C THR A 22 4.24 -1.61 20.95
N THR A 23 3.89 -0.44 20.43
CA THR A 23 2.89 -0.24 19.39
C THR A 23 3.54 0.08 18.04
N CYS A 24 2.94 -0.39 16.95
CA CYS A 24 3.38 -0.04 15.60
C CYS A 24 2.97 1.40 15.26
N LEU A 25 3.90 2.17 14.68
CA LEU A 25 3.55 3.42 14.01
C LEU A 25 2.93 3.08 12.66
N LEU A 26 1.72 3.58 12.42
CA LEU A 26 0.98 3.36 11.19
C LEU A 26 0.91 4.66 10.40
N PHE A 27 1.02 4.55 9.08
CA PHE A 27 0.62 5.62 8.18
C PHE A 27 -0.84 5.35 7.83
N ASP A 28 -1.77 5.88 8.62
CA ASP A 28 -3.21 5.65 8.49
C ASP A 28 -4.00 6.94 8.23
N THR A 29 -3.28 8.05 7.98
CA THR A 29 -3.85 9.34 7.57
C THR A 29 -4.82 9.18 6.41
N SER A 30 -5.86 10.02 6.41
CA SER A 30 -6.93 10.01 5.42
C SER A 30 -6.38 9.96 4.00
N LEU A 31 -6.80 8.95 3.25
CA LEU A 31 -6.47 8.79 1.84
C LEU A 31 -6.97 10.02 1.06
N ASN A 32 -6.11 10.68 0.28
CA ASN A 32 -6.56 11.71 -0.68
C ASN A 32 -7.23 11.02 -1.87
N LEU A 33 -8.46 10.54 -1.66
CA LEU A 33 -9.18 9.69 -2.59
C LEU A 33 -9.32 10.36 -3.96
N ASP A 34 -9.72 11.63 -4.00
CA ASP A 34 -9.89 12.38 -5.25
C ASP A 34 -8.58 12.49 -6.04
N GLY A 35 -7.48 12.81 -5.35
CA GLY A 35 -6.16 12.89 -5.97
C GLY A 35 -5.69 11.55 -6.55
N ILE A 36 -5.93 10.45 -5.81
CA ILE A 36 -5.58 9.10 -6.24
C ILE A 36 -6.43 8.68 -7.43
N LEU A 37 -7.75 8.86 -7.37
CA LEU A 37 -8.67 8.51 -8.46
C LEU A 37 -8.35 9.29 -9.74
N LYS A 38 -7.98 10.58 -9.60
CA LYS A 38 -7.52 11.40 -10.73
C LYS A 38 -6.26 10.81 -11.36
N LYS A 39 -5.28 10.38 -10.56
CA LYS A 39 -4.03 9.79 -11.06
C LYS A 39 -4.21 8.39 -11.65
N ILE A 40 -5.09 7.57 -11.07
CA ILE A 40 -5.48 6.29 -11.65
C ILE A 40 -6.10 6.51 -13.04
N ALA A 41 -7.03 7.46 -13.17
CA ALA A 41 -7.66 7.74 -14.46
C ALA A 41 -6.66 8.26 -15.51
N GLU A 42 -5.77 9.17 -15.13
CA GLU A 42 -4.71 9.71 -15.98
C GLU A 42 -3.82 8.58 -16.53
N PHE A 43 -3.25 7.75 -15.65
CA PHE A 43 -2.33 6.69 -16.06
C PHE A 43 -3.02 5.52 -16.75
N ALA A 44 -4.24 5.17 -16.35
CA ALA A 44 -5.02 4.15 -17.03
C ALA A 44 -5.31 4.54 -18.49
N ALA A 45 -5.61 5.81 -18.75
CA ALA A 45 -5.83 6.31 -20.10
C ALA A 45 -4.55 6.25 -20.94
N GLU A 46 -3.42 6.71 -20.39
CA GLU A 46 -2.12 6.65 -21.08
C GLU A 46 -1.65 5.22 -21.40
N LEU A 47 -1.99 4.26 -20.53
CA LEU A 47 -1.59 2.85 -20.67
C LEU A 47 -2.66 1.99 -21.38
N ALA A 48 -3.74 2.60 -21.88
CA ALA A 48 -4.89 1.89 -22.47
C ALA A 48 -5.42 0.74 -21.57
N THR A 49 -5.44 0.96 -20.26
CA THR A 49 -5.93 -0.03 -19.29
C THR A 49 -7.42 -0.27 -19.51
N ALA A 50 -7.83 -1.54 -19.61
CA ALA A 50 -9.22 -1.92 -19.85
C ALA A 50 -10.17 -1.31 -18.81
N ALA A 51 -11.31 -0.78 -19.26
CA ALA A 51 -12.27 -0.04 -18.41
C ALA A 51 -12.71 -0.83 -17.17
N GLN A 52 -12.92 -2.14 -17.31
CA GLN A 52 -13.27 -3.03 -16.19
C GLN A 52 -12.18 -3.07 -15.12
N ARG A 53 -10.90 -3.04 -15.52
CA ARG A 53 -9.78 -2.96 -14.57
C ARG A 53 -9.75 -1.61 -13.87
N VAL A 54 -10.00 -0.53 -14.59
CA VAL A 54 -10.08 0.82 -13.99
C VAL A 54 -11.16 0.86 -12.92
N GLU A 55 -12.32 0.26 -13.16
CA GLU A 55 -13.40 0.20 -12.17
C GLU A 55 -13.00 -0.60 -10.92
N GLY A 56 -12.31 -1.74 -11.08
CA GLY A 56 -11.75 -2.48 -9.95
C GLY A 56 -10.73 -1.68 -9.13
N LEU A 57 -9.93 -0.81 -9.78
CA LEU A 57 -9.02 0.10 -9.09
C LEU A 57 -9.76 1.18 -8.30
N ARG A 58 -10.86 1.74 -8.85
CA ARG A 58 -11.72 2.70 -8.14
C ARG A 58 -12.36 2.06 -6.93
N GLU A 59 -12.86 0.84 -7.08
CA GLU A 59 -13.43 0.07 -5.97
C GLU A 59 -12.40 -0.16 -4.87
N CYS A 60 -11.16 -0.55 -5.22
CA CYS A 60 -10.07 -0.69 -4.24
C CYS A 60 -9.79 0.62 -3.49
N ALA A 61 -9.76 1.75 -4.19
CA ALA A 61 -9.52 3.05 -3.56
C ALA A 61 -10.69 3.45 -2.63
N ALA A 62 -11.92 3.19 -3.03
CA ALA A 62 -13.11 3.41 -2.20
C ALA A 62 -13.09 2.51 -0.96
N ALA A 63 -12.80 1.22 -1.13
CA ALA A 63 -12.67 0.23 -0.06
C ALA A 63 -11.59 0.63 0.96
N ALA A 64 -10.45 1.15 0.48
CA ALA A 64 -9.39 1.69 1.32
C ALA A 64 -9.86 2.89 2.16
N ALA A 65 -10.65 3.79 1.56
CA ALA A 65 -11.19 4.97 2.23
C ALA A 65 -12.30 4.61 3.24
N SER A 66 -13.18 3.67 2.91
CA SER A 66 -14.28 3.20 3.78
C SER A 66 -13.85 2.16 4.81
N LYS A 67 -12.58 1.72 4.79
CA LYS A 67 -12.03 0.67 5.66
C LYS A 67 -12.80 -0.64 5.54
N THR A 68 -13.22 -0.99 4.32
CA THR A 68 -13.93 -2.24 4.02
C THR A 68 -13.11 -3.11 3.07
N PRO A 69 -13.19 -4.45 3.14
CA PRO A 69 -12.54 -5.31 2.17
C PRO A 69 -13.05 -5.03 0.74
N PRO A 70 -12.16 -4.96 -0.27
CA PRO A 70 -12.57 -4.89 -1.67
C PRO A 70 -13.10 -6.26 -2.14
N SER A 71 -13.82 -6.29 -3.26
CA SER A 71 -14.15 -7.56 -3.92
C SER A 71 -12.89 -8.27 -4.44
N THR A 72 -13.00 -9.58 -4.66
CA THR A 72 -11.93 -10.39 -5.27
C THR A 72 -11.56 -9.89 -6.67
N THR A 73 -12.56 -9.46 -7.46
CA THR A 73 -12.36 -8.87 -8.78
C THR A 73 -11.57 -7.56 -8.71
N ALA A 74 -11.90 -6.69 -7.77
CA ALA A 74 -11.19 -5.43 -7.56
C ALA A 74 -9.75 -5.66 -7.11
N ALA A 75 -9.54 -6.59 -6.17
CA ALA A 75 -8.20 -6.95 -5.72
C ALA A 75 -7.34 -7.56 -6.84
N ALA A 76 -7.93 -8.38 -7.73
CA ALA A 76 -7.26 -8.89 -8.91
C ALA A 76 -6.87 -7.76 -9.89
N ALA A 77 -7.74 -6.77 -10.09
CA ALA A 77 -7.42 -5.60 -10.92
C ALA A 77 -6.23 -4.80 -10.37
N LEU A 78 -6.15 -4.64 -9.04
CA LEU A 78 -5.03 -3.98 -8.38
C LEU A 78 -3.71 -4.75 -8.53
N LEU A 79 -3.75 -6.07 -8.40
CA LEU A 79 -2.59 -6.94 -8.62
C LEU A 79 -2.11 -6.90 -10.08
N ASP A 80 -3.03 -7.06 -11.03
CA ASP A 80 -2.75 -7.03 -12.47
C ASP A 80 -2.12 -5.69 -12.88
N ALA A 81 -2.71 -4.58 -12.41
CA ALA A 81 -2.19 -3.25 -12.71
C ALA A 81 -0.79 -3.05 -12.11
N SER A 82 -0.53 -3.58 -10.92
CA SER A 82 0.78 -3.45 -10.27
C SER A 82 1.88 -4.27 -10.94
N ALA A 83 1.51 -5.35 -11.64
CA ALA A 83 2.44 -6.12 -12.46
C ALA A 83 2.65 -5.52 -13.86
N ALA A 84 1.67 -4.79 -14.39
CA ALA A 84 1.69 -4.30 -15.76
C ALA A 84 2.12 -2.83 -15.90
N TRP A 85 1.86 -1.99 -14.91
CA TRP A 85 2.16 -0.56 -14.99
C TRP A 85 3.66 -0.30 -14.78
N PRO A 86 4.25 0.65 -15.52
CA PRO A 86 5.64 1.02 -15.34
C PRO A 86 5.84 1.69 -13.98
N LYS A 87 7.06 1.57 -13.45
CA LYS A 87 7.47 2.04 -12.13
C LYS A 87 7.02 3.47 -11.81
N GLU A 88 7.16 4.38 -12.77
CA GLU A 88 6.89 5.81 -12.63
C GLU A 88 5.39 6.08 -12.38
N LYS A 89 4.52 5.11 -12.73
CA LYS A 89 3.07 5.20 -12.64
C LYS A 89 2.48 4.32 -11.54
N LEU A 90 3.29 3.57 -10.80
CA LEU A 90 2.80 2.67 -9.75
C LEU A 90 2.30 3.38 -8.49
N PHE A 91 2.77 4.60 -8.21
CA PHE A 91 2.52 5.26 -6.93
C PHE A 91 1.05 5.35 -6.48
N PRO A 92 0.03 5.63 -7.34
CA PRO A 92 -1.35 5.63 -6.88
C PRO A 92 -1.83 4.24 -6.46
N LEU A 93 -1.35 3.17 -7.11
CA LEU A 93 -1.67 1.80 -6.75
C LEU A 93 -1.03 1.43 -5.40
N LEU A 94 0.21 1.88 -5.18
CA LEU A 94 0.92 1.70 -3.91
C LEU A 94 0.23 2.42 -2.76
N ASP A 95 -0.31 3.63 -2.99
CA ASP A 95 -1.00 4.38 -1.93
C ASP A 95 -2.34 3.73 -1.55
N VAL A 96 -3.08 3.20 -2.53
CA VAL A 96 -4.28 2.38 -2.28
C VAL A 96 -3.91 1.13 -1.47
N ALA A 97 -2.88 0.40 -1.89
CA ALA A 97 -2.46 -0.82 -1.21
C ALA A 97 -1.94 -0.57 0.22
N ARG A 98 -1.21 0.53 0.43
CA ARG A 98 -0.76 0.97 1.77
C ARG A 98 -1.95 1.12 2.72
N MET A 99 -3.09 1.61 2.24
CA MET A 99 -4.27 1.77 3.09
C MET A 99 -5.06 0.46 3.22
N LEU A 100 -5.15 -0.35 2.16
CA LEU A 100 -5.81 -1.66 2.20
C LEU A 100 -5.12 -2.66 3.13
N VAL A 101 -3.80 -2.59 3.31
CA VAL A 101 -3.09 -3.50 4.24
C VAL A 101 -3.51 -3.31 5.70
N LEU A 102 -4.08 -2.16 6.02
CA LEU A 102 -4.60 -1.85 7.35
C LEU A 102 -6.07 -2.26 7.53
N VAL A 103 -6.73 -2.75 6.46
CA VAL A 103 -8.13 -3.17 6.50
C VAL A 103 -8.22 -4.66 6.83
N PRO A 104 -8.81 -5.05 7.98
CA PRO A 104 -8.98 -6.46 8.32
C PRO A 104 -9.78 -7.20 7.23
N GLY A 105 -9.27 -8.34 6.78
CA GLY A 105 -9.91 -9.16 5.73
C GLY A 105 -9.70 -8.67 4.30
N ALA A 106 -9.11 -7.49 4.07
CA ALA A 106 -8.69 -7.09 2.72
C ALA A 106 -7.43 -7.85 2.25
N CYS A 107 -6.66 -8.32 3.22
CA CYS A 107 -5.40 -9.04 3.04
C CYS A 107 -5.53 -10.49 3.49
N ASP A 108 -6.45 -11.25 2.92
CA ASP A 108 -6.28 -12.70 2.94
C ASP A 108 -4.96 -13.02 2.23
N ALA A 109 -4.24 -14.04 2.71
CA ALA A 109 -2.84 -14.32 2.39
C ALA A 109 -2.50 -14.45 0.89
N ALA A 110 -3.52 -14.53 0.01
CA ALA A 110 -3.38 -14.55 -1.43
C ALA A 110 -3.09 -13.18 -2.08
N THR A 111 -3.55 -12.06 -1.50
CA THR A 111 -3.49 -10.74 -2.16
C THR A 111 -2.38 -9.83 -1.64
N SER A 112 -2.08 -9.83 -0.34
CA SER A 112 -1.06 -8.91 0.22
C SER A 112 0.37 -9.29 -0.16
N GLY A 113 0.72 -10.58 -0.03
CA GLY A 113 2.03 -11.09 -0.43
C GLY A 113 2.23 -11.08 -1.94
N ALA A 114 1.20 -11.44 -2.71
CA ALA A 114 1.26 -11.42 -4.18
C ALA A 114 1.35 -9.99 -4.72
N PHE A 115 0.58 -9.06 -4.15
CA PHE A 115 0.65 -7.63 -4.50
C PHE A 115 2.03 -7.06 -4.19
N ALA A 116 2.52 -7.25 -2.96
CA ALA A 116 3.84 -6.75 -2.57
C ALA A 116 4.94 -7.32 -3.48
N ALA A 117 4.89 -8.62 -3.79
CA ALA A 117 5.85 -9.23 -4.71
C ALA A 117 5.72 -8.72 -6.16
N ALA A 118 4.51 -8.44 -6.65
CA ALA A 118 4.30 -7.85 -7.97
C ALA A 118 4.84 -6.40 -8.03
N ALA A 119 4.51 -5.58 -7.04
CA ALA A 119 5.01 -4.22 -6.92
C ALA A 119 6.54 -4.18 -6.80
N CYS A 120 7.16 -5.01 -5.94
CA CYS A 120 8.62 -5.08 -5.81
C CYS A 120 9.28 -5.46 -7.13
N ARG A 121 8.76 -6.47 -7.84
CA ARG A 121 9.28 -6.86 -9.16
C ARG A 121 9.19 -5.71 -10.17
N ALA A 122 8.07 -4.98 -10.21
CA ALA A 122 7.92 -3.84 -11.11
C ALA A 122 8.84 -2.65 -10.72
N LEU A 123 9.19 -2.51 -9.44
CA LEU A 123 10.15 -1.50 -8.97
C LEU A 123 11.61 -1.88 -9.28
N GLU A 124 11.93 -3.17 -9.26
CA GLU A 124 13.25 -3.76 -9.54
C GLU A 124 13.54 -3.89 -11.03
N SER A 125 12.50 -4.15 -11.85
CA SER A 125 12.64 -4.40 -13.29
C SER A 125 12.99 -3.18 -14.12
N GLY A 126 13.41 -2.06 -13.50
CA GLY A 126 13.97 -0.87 -14.14
C GLY A 126 13.40 -0.59 -15.53
N GLY A 127 12.28 0.11 -15.61
CA GLY A 127 11.63 0.43 -16.88
C GLY A 127 12.52 1.30 -17.78
N ASP A 128 13.40 0.68 -18.56
CA ASP A 128 13.66 1.17 -19.90
C ASP A 128 12.33 1.01 -20.64
N GLY A 129 11.67 2.13 -20.91
CA GLY A 129 10.38 2.24 -21.59
C GLY A 129 10.43 1.79 -23.05
N ALA A 130 10.84 0.54 -23.30
CA ALA A 130 10.68 -0.10 -24.59
C ALA A 130 9.30 -0.74 -24.64
N PRO A 131 8.39 -0.32 -25.54
CA PRO A 131 7.18 -1.09 -25.80
C PRO A 131 7.58 -2.50 -26.21
N ALA A 132 6.85 -3.50 -25.70
CA ALA A 132 7.03 -4.89 -26.13
C ALA A 132 7.00 -4.95 -27.66
N PRO A 133 7.92 -5.68 -28.31
CA PRO A 133 7.91 -5.80 -29.77
C PRO A 133 6.55 -6.36 -30.18
N ALA A 134 5.90 -5.68 -31.13
CA ALA A 134 4.72 -6.21 -31.80
C ALA A 134 5.10 -7.54 -32.42
N GLY A 135 4.68 -8.64 -31.79
CA GLY A 135 4.79 -9.96 -32.37
C GLY A 135 3.71 -10.07 -33.44
N ASP A 136 4.13 -10.06 -34.70
CA ASP A 136 3.32 -10.59 -35.79
C ASP A 136 3.04 -12.07 -35.52
N VAL A 137 1.78 -12.41 -35.23
CA VAL A 137 1.13 -13.67 -35.63
C VAL A 137 -0.35 -13.40 -35.94
#